data_AF-A0A2H0SLQ6-F1
#
_entry.id   AF-A0A2H0SLQ6-F1
#
_cell.length_a   1.000
_cell.length_b   1.000
_cell.length_c   1.000
_cell.angle_alpha   90.00
_cell.angle_beta   90.00
_cell.angle_gamma   90.00
#
_symmetry.space_group_name_H-M   'P 1'
#
loop_
_entity.id
_entity.type
_entity.pdbx_description
1 polymer ?
#
loop_
_entity_poly.entity_id
_entity_poly.type
_entity_poly.pdbx_seq_one_letter_code
_entity_poly.pdbx_strand_id
1 'polypeptide(L)'
;MNTRKTFAGFNLDDVFKQEEERLRNEREEAENRKRKNVLEEKLRAKKGPVPATEPASPPAQTSTPKTKKTKNTPATTGIAYAGIIFEPTAHYDGDDKKLLTYNQSLTRLQKAGYETHARPQEAFGLIIDGLEGKLTGQLSQLKDVQKDMLNSYGEWLSLAIERKGDILVAYLDPEGLAWKKDHYAKTSKFKSSSQKELDIAGKNSEEWINLKEFDDEFTKYFYAREFASLPKEIQNKTQVYLPADRTVWPVGCDKFYIVDYVSNGASRGVRRAKKSP
;
A
#
# COMPACT_ATOMS: atom_id res chain seq x y z
N MET A 1 -16.93 -11.01 47.20
CA MET A 1 -17.75 -10.82 45.97
C MET A 1 -16.83 -10.26 44.90
N ASN A 2 -16.46 -11.07 43.89
CA ASN A 2 -15.65 -10.61 42.75
C ASN A 2 -16.56 -9.89 41.76
N THR A 3 -16.44 -8.57 41.69
CA THR A 3 -17.11 -7.72 40.70
C THR A 3 -16.44 -7.93 39.33
N ARG A 4 -17.05 -8.76 38.48
CA ARG A 4 -16.66 -8.88 37.06
C ARG A 4 -16.77 -7.51 36.39
N LYS A 5 -15.66 -7.01 35.84
CA LYS A 5 -15.63 -5.76 35.07
C LYS A 5 -16.25 -6.02 33.70
N THR A 6 -17.55 -5.74 33.60
CA THR A 6 -18.24 -5.70 32.32
C THR A 6 -18.21 -4.27 31.79
N PHE A 7 -17.86 -4.09 30.52
CA PHE A 7 -17.95 -2.80 29.84
C PHE A 7 -18.77 -3.00 28.57
N ALA A 8 -19.86 -2.23 28.43
CA ALA A 8 -20.79 -2.35 27.31
C ALA A 8 -21.36 -3.77 27.04
N GLY A 9 -21.54 -4.57 28.10
CA GLY A 9 -22.07 -5.94 27.99
C GLY A 9 -21.04 -7.00 27.57
N PHE A 10 -19.80 -6.60 27.30
CA PHE A 10 -18.70 -7.53 27.02
C PHE A 10 -17.96 -7.90 28.31
N ASN A 11 -17.67 -9.20 28.47
CA ASN A 11 -16.83 -9.70 29.54
C ASN A 11 -15.36 -9.47 29.14
N LEU A 12 -14.73 -8.48 29.77
CA LEU A 12 -13.35 -8.09 29.44
C LEU A 12 -12.36 -9.25 29.62
N ASP A 13 -12.61 -10.15 30.58
CA ASP A 13 -11.77 -11.33 30.80
C ASP A 13 -11.78 -12.30 29.60
N ASP A 14 -12.88 -12.39 28.87
CA ASP A 14 -12.98 -13.24 27.68
C ASP A 14 -12.27 -12.60 26.48
N VAL A 15 -12.32 -11.26 26.37
CA VAL A 15 -11.58 -10.51 25.35
C VAL A 15 -10.07 -10.63 25.57
N PHE A 16 -9.60 -10.50 26.82
CA PHE A 16 -8.19 -10.66 27.14
C PHE A 16 -7.70 -12.09 26.87
N LYS A 17 -8.50 -13.11 27.21
CA LYS A 17 -8.17 -14.51 26.89
C LYS A 17 -8.09 -14.79 25.40
N GLN A 18 -9.02 -14.25 24.61
CA GLN A 18 -8.98 -14.40 23.15
C GLN A 18 -7.74 -13.74 22.55
N GLU A 19 -7.36 -12.56 23.05
CA GLU A 19 -6.17 -11.85 22.59
C GLU A 19 -4.87 -12.54 23.01
N GLU A 20 -4.79 -13.08 24.23
CA GLU A 20 -3.66 -13.90 24.67
C GLU A 20 -3.52 -15.18 23.84
N GLU A 21 -4.63 -15.84 23.51
CA GLU A 21 -4.62 -17.04 22.67
C GLU A 21 -4.20 -16.73 21.22
N ARG A 22 -4.66 -15.60 20.67
CA ARG A 22 -4.21 -15.09 19.36
C ARG A 22 -2.70 -14.85 19.34
N LEU A 23 -2.18 -14.13 20.33
CA LEU A 23 -0.75 -13.84 20.45
C LEU A 23 0.09 -15.11 20.66
N ARG A 24 -0.44 -16.12 21.36
CA ARG A 24 0.23 -17.42 21.52
C ARG A 24 0.34 -18.15 20.19
N ASN A 25 -0.74 -18.20 19.42
CA ASN A 25 -0.77 -18.86 18.11
C ASN A 25 0.17 -18.16 17.11
N GLU A 26 0.19 -16.82 17.09
CA GLU A 26 1.10 -16.05 16.25
C GLU A 26 2.59 -16.33 16.58
N ARG A 27 2.93 -16.47 17.87
CA ARG A 27 4.28 -16.84 18.30
C ARG A 27 4.66 -18.26 17.88
N GLU A 28 3.74 -19.21 18.02
CA GLU A 28 3.97 -20.60 17.63
C GLU A 28 4.17 -20.76 16.12
N GLU A 29 3.37 -20.05 15.31
CA GLU A 29 3.56 -20.01 13.86
C GLU A 29 4.89 -19.39 13.45
N ALA A 30 5.31 -18.29 14.11
CA ALA A 30 6.59 -17.65 13.85
C ALA A 30 7.77 -18.57 14.20
N GLU A 31 7.68 -19.33 15.30
CA GLU A 31 8.68 -20.35 15.64
C GLU A 31 8.72 -21.50 14.62
N ASN A 32 7.55 -21.99 14.19
CA ASN A 32 7.48 -23.07 13.21
C ASN A 32 8.07 -22.65 11.85
N ARG A 33 7.85 -21.40 11.41
CA ARG A 33 8.50 -20.84 10.22
C ARG A 33 10.02 -20.78 10.37
N LYS A 34 10.52 -20.32 11.53
CA LYS A 34 11.97 -20.30 11.81
C LYS A 34 12.57 -21.71 11.78
N ARG A 35 11.91 -22.70 12.39
CA ARG A 35 12.36 -24.10 12.39
C ARG A 35 12.41 -24.69 10.97
N LYS A 36 11.41 -24.39 10.13
CA LYS A 36 11.38 -24.84 8.73
C LYS A 36 12.55 -24.25 7.92
N ASN A 37 12.83 -22.96 8.06
CA ASN A 37 13.94 -22.31 7.36
C ASN A 37 15.30 -22.89 7.74
N VAL A 38 15.52 -23.16 9.04
CA VAL A 38 16.76 -23.79 9.52
C VAL A 38 16.91 -25.23 8.99
N LEU A 39 15.80 -25.97 8.87
CA LEU A 39 15.82 -27.32 8.32
C LEU A 39 16.16 -27.33 6.82
N GLU A 40 15.59 -26.39 6.05
CA GLU A 40 15.90 -26.22 4.63
C GLU A 40 17.36 -25.83 4.40
N GLU A 41 17.92 -24.96 5.24
CA GLU A 41 19.32 -24.56 5.18
C GLU A 41 20.26 -25.73 5.50
N LYS A 42 19.93 -26.53 6.52
CA LYS A 42 20.68 -27.77 6.84
C LYS A 42 20.58 -28.83 5.73
N LEU A 43 19.43 -28.93 5.05
CA LEU A 43 19.24 -29.82 3.90
C LEU A 43 20.06 -29.37 2.69
N ARG A 44 20.19 -28.05 2.47
CA ARG A 44 21.07 -27.48 1.45
C ARG A 44 22.54 -27.72 1.78
N ALA A 45 22.95 -27.57 3.03
CA ALA A 45 24.33 -27.84 3.46
C ALA A 45 24.73 -29.33 3.35
N LYS A 46 23.77 -30.27 3.46
CA LYS A 46 24.01 -31.71 3.26
C LYS A 46 24.10 -32.13 1.79
N LYS A 47 23.50 -31.38 0.87
CA LYS A 47 23.73 -31.57 -0.56
C LYS A 47 25.03 -30.84 -0.91
N GLY A 48 26.16 -31.54 -0.75
CA GLY A 48 27.49 -31.00 -1.03
C GLY A 48 27.60 -30.35 -2.42
N PRO A 49 28.65 -29.55 -2.66
CA PRO A 49 28.83 -28.82 -3.90
C PRO A 49 28.83 -29.78 -5.10
N VAL A 50 27.99 -29.48 -6.08
CA VAL A 50 27.97 -30.18 -7.37
C VAL A 50 29.33 -29.95 -8.02
N PRO A 51 30.07 -31.00 -8.44
CA PRO A 51 31.38 -30.83 -9.04
C PRO A 51 31.27 -30.04 -10.35
N ALA A 52 32.12 -29.02 -10.48
CA ALA A 52 32.30 -28.26 -11.69
C ALA A 52 32.81 -29.19 -12.80
N THR A 53 31.99 -29.42 -13.81
CA THR A 53 32.40 -30.11 -15.04
C THR A 53 33.02 -29.08 -15.99
N GLU A 54 34.23 -29.39 -16.46
CA GLU A 54 34.97 -28.57 -17.42
C GLU A 54 34.21 -28.34 -18.73
N PRO A 55 34.41 -27.19 -19.40
CA PRO A 55 33.73 -26.84 -20.63
C PRO A 55 34.36 -27.57 -21.84
N ALA A 56 33.55 -28.34 -22.56
CA ALA A 56 33.89 -28.77 -23.91
C ALA A 56 33.73 -27.60 -24.90
N SER A 57 34.76 -27.36 -25.70
CA SER A 57 34.81 -26.40 -26.81
C SER A 57 33.74 -26.68 -27.89
N PRO A 58 33.34 -25.66 -28.67
CA PRO A 58 32.03 -25.60 -29.32
C PRO A 58 32.03 -26.12 -30.77
N PRO A 59 30.93 -26.71 -31.25
CA PRO A 59 30.58 -26.65 -32.66
C PRO A 59 29.84 -25.34 -32.98
N ALA A 60 30.06 -24.87 -34.20
CA ALA A 60 29.75 -23.55 -34.71
C ALA A 60 28.29 -23.09 -34.50
N GLN A 61 28.17 -21.82 -34.10
CA GLN A 61 26.94 -21.07 -34.03
C GLN A 61 26.45 -20.71 -35.45
N THR A 62 25.25 -21.15 -35.79
CA THR A 62 24.35 -20.39 -36.67
C THR A 62 23.19 -19.86 -35.82
N SER A 63 23.35 -18.58 -35.46
CA SER A 63 22.30 -17.56 -35.35
C SER A 63 20.84 -18.01 -35.16
N THR A 64 20.32 -17.81 -33.95
CA THR A 64 19.46 -16.64 -33.64
C THR A 64 19.00 -16.73 -32.18
N PRO A 65 19.28 -15.71 -31.33
CA PRO A 65 18.67 -15.65 -30.01
C PRO A 65 17.18 -15.36 -30.20
N LYS A 66 16.33 -16.35 -29.92
CA LYS A 66 14.91 -16.12 -29.63
C LYS A 66 14.86 -15.29 -28.35
N THR A 67 14.85 -13.97 -28.52
CA THR A 67 14.35 -13.04 -27.52
C THR A 67 12.98 -13.56 -27.12
N LYS A 68 12.86 -14.12 -25.90
CA LYS A 68 11.56 -14.33 -25.28
C LYS A 68 10.98 -12.93 -25.15
N LYS A 69 10.22 -12.50 -26.16
CA LYS A 69 9.22 -11.45 -26.04
C LYS A 69 8.36 -11.87 -24.87
N THR A 70 8.60 -11.28 -23.72
CA THR A 70 7.58 -11.13 -22.69
C THR A 70 6.37 -10.59 -23.43
N LYS A 71 5.37 -11.45 -23.64
CA LYS A 71 4.08 -11.00 -24.16
C LYS A 71 3.65 -9.90 -23.20
N ASN A 72 3.64 -8.65 -23.67
CA ASN A 72 2.87 -7.59 -23.04
C ASN A 72 1.42 -8.09 -23.07
N THR A 73 1.00 -8.75 -22.00
CA THR A 73 -0.40 -9.09 -21.78
C THR A 73 -1.14 -7.76 -21.86
N PRO A 74 -2.09 -7.58 -22.80
CA PRO A 74 -2.85 -6.35 -22.90
C PRO A 74 -3.44 -6.06 -21.52
N ALA A 75 -3.23 -4.84 -21.03
CA ALA A 75 -3.87 -4.39 -19.80
C ALA A 75 -5.37 -4.72 -19.91
N THR A 76 -5.85 -5.52 -18.96
CA THR A 76 -7.23 -6.02 -18.89
C THR A 76 -8.21 -4.88 -19.17
N THR A 77 -9.29 -5.17 -19.90
CA THR A 77 -10.44 -4.27 -20.09
C THR A 77 -11.03 -3.94 -18.72
N GLY A 78 -10.50 -2.90 -18.07
CA GLY A 78 -11.01 -2.43 -16.80
C GLY A 78 -12.05 -1.34 -16.99
N ILE A 79 -12.88 -1.14 -15.96
CA ILE A 79 -13.94 -0.13 -15.95
C ILE A 79 -13.33 1.24 -15.70
N ALA A 80 -13.70 2.22 -16.53
CA ALA A 80 -13.31 3.60 -16.34
C ALA A 80 -14.12 4.23 -15.18
N TYR A 81 -13.42 4.86 -14.24
CA TYR A 81 -13.97 5.61 -13.12
C TYR A 81 -13.22 6.94 -13.05
N ALA A 82 -13.95 8.06 -13.10
CA ALA A 82 -13.34 9.40 -13.06
C ALA A 82 -12.16 9.59 -14.05
N GLY A 83 -12.22 8.95 -15.23
CA GLY A 83 -11.16 9.03 -16.25
C GLY A 83 -9.93 8.14 -15.99
N ILE A 84 -9.97 7.24 -15.01
CA ILE A 84 -8.93 6.24 -14.75
C ILE A 84 -9.49 4.82 -14.76
N ILE A 85 -8.61 3.84 -14.93
CA ILE A 85 -8.91 2.42 -14.82
C ILE A 85 -8.01 1.87 -13.71
N PHE A 86 -8.62 1.36 -12.65
CA PHE A 86 -7.91 0.67 -11.58
C PHE A 86 -7.47 -0.72 -12.03
N GLU A 87 -6.32 -1.15 -11.52
CA GLU A 87 -5.97 -2.55 -11.53
C GLU A 87 -7.02 -3.33 -10.70
N PRO A 88 -7.68 -4.34 -11.28
CA PRO A 88 -8.82 -4.99 -10.64
C PRO A 88 -8.45 -5.75 -9.36
N THR A 89 -7.19 -6.17 -9.23
CA THR A 89 -6.69 -6.93 -8.10
C THR A 89 -5.31 -6.41 -7.73
N ALA A 90 -5.00 -6.28 -6.44
CA ALA A 90 -3.64 -5.97 -6.01
C ALA A 90 -2.65 -7.08 -6.42
N HIS A 91 -1.35 -6.86 -6.22
CA HIS A 91 -0.36 -7.91 -6.50
C HIS A 91 -0.37 -9.01 -5.41
N TYR A 92 -0.61 -10.26 -5.80
CA TYR A 92 -0.54 -11.44 -4.93
C TYR A 92 0.59 -12.40 -5.35
N ASP A 93 1.07 -13.17 -4.38
CA ASP A 93 2.01 -14.29 -4.53
C ASP A 93 1.38 -15.55 -3.90
N GLY A 94 0.65 -16.31 -4.72
CA GLY A 94 -0.29 -17.33 -4.21
C GLY A 94 -1.51 -16.65 -3.57
N ASP A 95 -1.85 -17.06 -2.34
CA ASP A 95 -2.97 -16.50 -1.57
C ASP A 95 -2.57 -15.25 -0.77
N ASP A 96 -1.27 -14.96 -0.67
CA ASP A 96 -0.75 -13.84 0.12
C ASP A 96 -0.54 -12.59 -0.74
N LYS A 97 -0.97 -11.44 -0.21
CA LYS A 97 -0.72 -10.16 -0.88
C LYS A 97 0.77 -9.82 -0.79
N LYS A 98 1.40 -9.53 -1.94
CA LYS A 98 2.83 -9.23 -2.01
C LYS A 98 3.07 -7.76 -1.67
N LEU A 99 3.70 -7.52 -0.54
CA LEU A 99 4.11 -6.18 -0.12
C LEU A 99 5.45 -5.82 -0.77
N LEU A 100 5.50 -4.63 -1.37
CA LEU A 100 6.66 -4.11 -2.07
C LEU A 100 7.02 -2.74 -1.51
N THR A 101 8.30 -2.37 -1.53
CA THR A 101 8.68 -0.96 -1.35
C THR A 101 8.01 -0.10 -2.43
N TYR A 102 7.84 1.20 -2.17
CA TYR A 102 7.16 2.11 -3.08
C TYR A 102 7.71 2.03 -4.53
N ASN A 103 9.04 2.08 -4.69
CA ASN A 103 9.67 2.00 -6.02
C ASN A 103 9.52 0.65 -6.70
N GLN A 104 9.63 -0.44 -5.94
CA GLN A 104 9.44 -1.79 -6.49
C GLN A 104 8.01 -1.94 -7.00
N SER A 105 7.05 -1.41 -6.24
CA SER A 105 5.64 -1.34 -6.61
C SER A 105 5.46 -0.54 -7.90
N LEU A 106 5.95 0.71 -7.96
CA LEU A 106 5.84 1.57 -9.15
C LEU A 106 6.45 0.91 -10.40
N THR A 107 7.63 0.32 -10.27
CA THR A 107 8.30 -0.40 -11.37
C THR A 107 7.47 -1.58 -11.87
N ARG A 108 6.83 -2.32 -10.95
CA ARG A 108 5.94 -3.45 -11.28
C ARG A 108 4.70 -2.96 -12.03
N LEU A 109 4.08 -1.87 -11.59
CA LEU A 109 2.91 -1.28 -12.22
C LEU A 109 3.19 -0.86 -13.66
N GLN A 110 4.30 -0.15 -13.89
CA GLN A 110 4.74 0.28 -15.21
C GLN A 110 4.96 -0.91 -16.16
N LYS A 111 5.56 -2.00 -15.66
CA LYS A 111 5.72 -3.25 -16.44
C LYS A 111 4.39 -3.95 -16.75
N ALA A 112 3.40 -3.79 -15.87
CA ALA A 112 2.05 -4.35 -16.05
C ALA A 112 1.15 -3.48 -16.94
N GLY A 113 1.64 -2.35 -17.47
CA GLY A 113 0.88 -1.45 -18.33
C GLY A 113 0.00 -0.44 -17.58
N TYR A 114 0.24 -0.26 -16.28
CA TYR A 114 -0.31 0.84 -15.48
C TYR A 114 0.68 2.00 -15.42
N GLU A 115 0.19 3.20 -15.12
CA GLU A 115 1.02 4.41 -15.13
C GLU A 115 1.63 4.67 -13.76
N THR A 116 0.80 4.67 -12.72
CA THR A 116 1.17 5.04 -11.34
C THR A 116 0.31 4.26 -10.34
N HIS A 117 0.57 4.46 -9.04
CA HIS A 117 -0.42 4.23 -7.99
C HIS A 117 -1.60 5.21 -8.13
N ALA A 118 -2.72 4.93 -7.46
CA ALA A 118 -3.83 5.90 -7.41
C ALA A 118 -3.43 7.14 -6.61
N ARG A 119 -3.80 8.33 -7.08
CA ARG A 119 -3.69 9.55 -6.26
C ARG A 119 -4.70 9.49 -5.10
N PRO A 120 -4.49 10.25 -4.01
CA PRO A 120 -5.41 10.24 -2.86
C PRO A 120 -6.87 10.46 -3.26
N GLN A 121 -7.13 11.46 -4.09
CA GLN A 121 -8.50 11.79 -4.50
C GLN A 121 -9.12 10.72 -5.40
N GLU A 122 -8.31 10.01 -6.18
CA GLU A 122 -8.75 8.90 -7.03
C GLU A 122 -9.13 7.69 -6.16
N ALA A 123 -8.24 7.32 -5.22
CA ALA A 123 -8.45 6.20 -4.30
C ALA A 123 -9.62 6.45 -3.34
N PHE A 124 -9.59 7.59 -2.63
CA PHE A 124 -10.64 7.93 -1.67
C PHE A 124 -11.95 8.29 -2.35
N GLY A 125 -11.93 8.83 -3.57
CA GLY A 125 -13.15 9.01 -4.37
C GLY A 125 -13.88 7.69 -4.57
N LEU A 126 -13.17 6.64 -5.01
CA LEU A 126 -13.74 5.31 -5.19
C LEU A 126 -14.27 4.73 -3.86
N ILE A 127 -13.51 4.88 -2.77
CA ILE A 127 -13.92 4.41 -1.43
C ILE A 127 -15.20 5.11 -0.99
N ILE A 128 -15.25 6.44 -1.09
CA ILE A 128 -16.38 7.27 -0.68
C ILE A 128 -17.61 6.92 -1.51
N ASP A 129 -17.49 6.84 -2.83
CA ASP A 129 -18.62 6.47 -3.70
C ASP A 129 -19.12 5.03 -3.40
N GLY A 130 -18.22 4.13 -3.01
CA GLY A 130 -18.58 2.79 -2.51
C GLY A 130 -19.41 2.84 -1.23
N LEU A 131 -18.97 3.61 -0.23
CA LEU A 131 -19.68 3.79 1.04
C LEU A 131 -21.04 4.47 0.87
N GLU A 132 -21.15 5.40 -0.08
CA GLU A 132 -22.39 6.10 -0.41
C GLU A 132 -23.33 5.28 -1.32
N GLY A 133 -22.96 4.05 -1.67
CA GLY A 133 -23.77 3.18 -2.52
C GLY A 133 -23.86 3.62 -3.98
N LYS A 134 -22.95 4.49 -4.45
CA LYS A 134 -22.95 5.06 -5.81
C LYS A 134 -22.37 4.13 -6.88
N LEU A 135 -21.62 3.09 -6.48
CA LEU A 135 -21.07 2.08 -7.38
C LEU A 135 -22.15 1.13 -7.91
N THR A 136 -22.98 1.61 -8.83
CA THR A 136 -24.12 0.88 -9.43
C THR A 136 -23.95 0.69 -10.94
N GLY A 137 -24.81 -0.12 -11.57
CA GLY A 137 -24.74 -0.39 -13.01
C GLY A 137 -23.39 -0.97 -13.43
N GLN A 138 -22.74 -0.37 -14.44
CA GLN A 138 -21.40 -0.79 -14.88
C GLN A 138 -20.31 -0.59 -13.81
N LEU A 139 -20.47 0.39 -12.92
CA LEU A 139 -19.52 0.65 -11.83
C LEU A 139 -19.59 -0.40 -10.72
N SER A 140 -20.60 -1.27 -10.71
CA SER A 140 -20.70 -2.36 -9.72
C SER A 140 -19.48 -3.28 -9.72
N GLN A 141 -18.77 -3.39 -10.84
CA GLN A 141 -17.53 -4.17 -10.96
C GLN A 141 -16.37 -3.56 -10.13
N LEU A 142 -16.44 -2.28 -9.77
CA LEU A 142 -15.46 -1.63 -8.91
C LEU A 142 -15.71 -1.88 -7.42
N LYS A 143 -16.83 -2.51 -7.05
CA LYS A 143 -17.08 -2.89 -5.65
C LYS A 143 -16.03 -3.85 -5.12
N ASP A 144 -15.54 -4.76 -5.96
CA ASP A 144 -14.49 -5.70 -5.55
C ASP A 144 -13.15 -4.99 -5.35
N VAL A 145 -12.85 -4.00 -6.19
CA VAL A 145 -11.67 -3.13 -6.01
C VAL A 145 -11.80 -2.35 -4.71
N GLN A 146 -12.93 -1.69 -4.49
CA GLN A 146 -13.19 -0.91 -3.27
C GLN A 146 -13.13 -1.77 -2.01
N LYS A 147 -13.71 -2.98 -2.06
CA LYS A 147 -13.66 -3.94 -0.96
C LYS A 147 -12.24 -4.41 -0.70
N ASP A 148 -11.46 -4.70 -1.74
CA ASP A 148 -10.05 -5.09 -1.58
C ASP A 148 -9.25 -3.93 -0.95
N MET A 149 -9.42 -2.70 -1.42
CA MET A 149 -8.77 -1.51 -0.82
C MET A 149 -9.12 -1.32 0.66
N LEU A 150 -10.39 -1.55 1.05
CA LEU A 150 -10.82 -1.45 2.45
C LEU A 150 -10.31 -2.57 3.35
N ASN A 151 -9.99 -3.74 2.80
CA ASN A 151 -9.54 -4.89 3.58
C ASN A 151 -8.03 -5.16 3.41
N SER A 152 -7.35 -4.38 2.57
CA SER A 152 -5.93 -4.52 2.25
C SER A 152 -5.05 -3.82 3.28
N TYR A 153 -3.89 -4.42 3.55
CA TYR A 153 -2.79 -3.79 4.26
C TYR A 153 -2.09 -2.77 3.34
N GLY A 154 -2.19 -1.48 3.67
CA GLY A 154 -1.35 -0.38 3.16
C GLY A 154 -1.18 -0.32 1.63
N GLU A 155 -2.25 -0.08 0.85
CA GLU A 155 -2.09 0.17 -0.59
C GLU A 155 -1.36 1.49 -0.83
N TRP A 156 -0.26 1.44 -1.58
CA TRP A 156 0.46 2.66 -1.92
C TRP A 156 -0.43 3.63 -2.70
N LEU A 157 -0.40 4.89 -2.28
CA LEU A 157 -0.92 6.02 -3.03
C LEU A 157 0.22 6.70 -3.78
N SER A 158 -0.09 7.40 -4.87
CA SER A 158 0.86 8.20 -5.64
C SER A 158 1.20 9.52 -4.92
N LEU A 159 1.71 9.39 -3.70
CA LEU A 159 1.92 10.48 -2.76
C LEU A 159 3.09 10.16 -1.83
N ALA A 160 3.88 11.18 -1.50
CA ALA A 160 4.75 11.19 -0.33
C ALA A 160 4.52 12.44 0.51
N ILE A 161 4.81 12.37 1.81
CA ILE A 161 4.69 13.48 2.74
C ILE A 161 6.01 13.70 3.48
N GLU A 162 6.31 14.94 3.83
CA GLU A 162 7.48 15.32 4.62
C GLU A 162 7.07 16.40 5.61
N ARG A 163 7.34 16.15 6.90
CA ARG A 163 7.08 17.13 7.95
C ARG A 163 8.23 18.14 8.04
N LYS A 164 7.91 19.43 8.17
CA LYS A 164 8.86 20.53 8.38
C LYS A 164 8.33 21.46 9.46
N GLY A 165 8.45 21.06 10.73
CA GLY A 165 7.90 21.82 11.85
C GLY A 165 6.37 21.81 11.82
N ASP A 166 5.77 22.97 11.63
CA ASP A 166 4.31 23.16 11.54
C ASP A 166 3.74 23.01 10.13
N ILE A 167 4.55 22.57 9.16
CA ILE A 167 4.14 22.38 7.77
C ILE A 167 4.29 20.92 7.37
N LEU A 168 3.25 20.34 6.77
CA LEU A 168 3.31 19.07 6.06
C LEU A 168 3.41 19.34 4.55
N VAL A 169 4.51 18.88 3.95
CA VAL A 169 4.73 18.98 2.51
C VAL A 169 4.29 17.69 1.84
N ALA A 170 3.27 17.76 0.99
CA ALA A 170 2.77 16.66 0.20
C ALA A 170 3.30 16.72 -1.24
N TYR A 171 3.85 15.61 -1.74
CA TYR A 171 4.42 15.45 -3.08
C TYR A 171 3.60 14.43 -3.88
N LEU A 172 2.87 14.87 -4.92
CA LEU A 172 2.14 13.94 -5.79
C LEU A 172 3.06 13.32 -6.84
N ASP A 173 2.74 12.09 -7.20
CA ASP A 173 3.50 11.26 -8.14
C ASP A 173 5.02 11.31 -7.87
N PRO A 174 5.46 11.01 -6.62
CA PRO A 174 6.86 11.06 -6.30
C PRO A 174 7.61 9.98 -7.07
N GLU A 175 8.73 10.36 -7.68
CA GLU A 175 9.72 9.45 -8.24
C GLU A 175 11.05 9.69 -7.55
N GLY A 176 11.90 8.65 -7.47
CA GLY A 176 13.22 8.78 -6.86
C GLY A 176 13.20 8.89 -5.33
N LEU A 177 12.19 8.32 -4.67
CA LEU A 177 12.31 7.90 -3.26
C LEU A 177 13.24 6.69 -3.16
N ALA A 178 13.78 6.36 -2.00
CA ALA A 178 14.52 5.12 -1.80
C ALA A 178 14.40 4.67 -0.35
N TRP A 179 14.09 3.39 -0.14
CA TRP A 179 14.19 2.77 1.18
C TRP A 179 15.67 2.58 1.52
N LYS A 180 16.13 3.26 2.57
CA LYS A 180 17.48 3.18 3.11
C LYS A 180 17.40 2.60 4.51
N LYS A 181 17.92 1.38 4.72
CA LYS A 181 17.98 0.65 6.01
C LYS A 181 16.64 0.62 6.79
N ASP A 182 16.23 1.74 7.35
CA ASP A 182 15.10 1.98 8.25
C ASP A 182 14.17 3.15 7.85
N HIS A 183 14.48 3.94 6.82
CA HIS A 183 13.67 5.09 6.40
C HIS A 183 13.63 5.30 4.87
N TYR A 184 12.64 6.04 4.40
CA TYR A 184 12.62 6.56 3.04
C TYR A 184 13.42 7.87 2.95
N ALA A 185 14.18 8.03 1.86
CA ALA A 185 14.90 9.26 1.56
C ALA A 185 14.70 9.69 0.11
N LYS A 186 14.68 11.01 -0.11
CA LYS A 186 14.78 11.60 -1.44
C LYS A 186 16.16 11.33 -2.04
N THR A 187 16.21 10.75 -3.23
CA THR A 187 17.46 10.59 -3.99
C THR A 187 17.81 11.88 -4.73
N SER A 188 19.00 11.94 -5.34
CA SER A 188 19.38 13.06 -6.22
C SER A 188 18.50 13.21 -7.47
N LYS A 189 17.70 12.19 -7.80
CA LYS A 189 16.74 12.19 -8.91
C LYS A 189 15.30 12.37 -8.43
N PHE A 190 15.10 12.78 -7.17
CA PHE A 190 13.76 12.98 -6.64
C PHE A 190 13.02 14.06 -7.43
N LYS A 191 11.81 13.73 -7.85
CA LYS A 191 10.88 14.65 -8.51
C LYS A 191 9.46 14.29 -8.12
N SER A 192 8.56 15.25 -8.30
CA SER A 192 7.13 15.12 -8.05
C SER A 192 6.39 15.93 -9.11
N SER A 193 5.17 15.51 -9.46
CA SER A 193 4.35 16.23 -10.43
C SER A 193 3.78 17.54 -9.85
N SER A 194 3.56 17.57 -8.53
CA SER A 194 3.15 18.76 -7.80
C SER A 194 3.54 18.66 -6.33
N GLN A 195 3.65 19.82 -5.68
CA GLN A 195 3.86 19.95 -4.24
C GLN A 195 2.74 20.80 -3.64
N LYS A 196 2.26 20.41 -2.46
CA LYS A 196 1.32 21.19 -1.64
C LYS A 196 1.85 21.29 -0.21
N GLU A 197 1.80 22.48 0.36
CA GLU A 197 2.08 22.70 1.77
C GLU A 197 0.74 22.79 2.50
N LEU A 198 0.65 22.09 3.63
CA LEU A 198 -0.54 22.01 4.48
C LEU A 198 -0.14 22.40 5.91
N ASP A 199 -0.97 23.20 6.56
CA ASP A 199 -0.75 23.60 7.94
C ASP A 199 -1.05 22.43 8.89
N ILE A 200 -0.10 22.17 9.80
CA ILE A 200 -0.21 21.18 10.88
C ILE A 200 0.23 21.80 12.22
N ALA A 201 0.12 23.12 12.37
CA ALA A 201 0.49 23.83 13.59
C ALA A 201 -0.15 23.23 14.84
N GLY A 202 0.66 23.09 15.89
CA GLY A 202 0.24 22.53 17.17
C GLY A 202 0.00 21.02 17.16
N LYS A 203 0.34 20.32 16.07
CA LYS A 203 0.24 18.86 15.99
C LYS A 203 1.59 18.21 16.25
N ASN A 204 1.63 17.22 17.14
CA ASN A 204 2.86 16.49 17.44
C ASN A 204 3.30 15.60 16.26
N SER A 205 4.60 15.38 16.13
CA SER A 205 5.15 14.38 15.21
C SER A 205 5.02 12.99 15.80
N GLU A 206 5.07 11.98 14.95
CA GLU A 206 5.05 10.56 15.31
C GLU A 206 3.80 10.10 16.08
N GLU A 207 2.71 10.84 15.93
CA GLU A 207 1.42 10.57 16.54
C GLU A 207 0.32 10.35 15.51
N TRP A 208 -0.64 9.50 15.86
CA TRP A 208 -1.90 9.34 15.14
C TRP A 208 -2.88 10.41 15.58
N ILE A 209 -3.24 11.29 14.65
CA ILE A 209 -4.13 12.43 14.90
C ILE A 209 -5.43 12.21 14.15
N ASN A 210 -6.57 12.51 14.79
CA ASN A 210 -7.85 12.31 14.14
C ASN A 210 -8.03 13.31 12.98
N LEU A 211 -8.61 12.85 11.87
CA LEU A 211 -8.83 13.70 10.69
C LEU A 211 -9.58 15.00 11.02
N LYS A 212 -10.54 14.94 11.95
CA LYS A 212 -11.35 16.08 12.41
C LYS A 212 -10.54 17.24 13.01
N GLU A 213 -9.29 16.97 13.40
CA GLU A 213 -8.43 17.98 14.01
C GLU A 213 -7.65 18.76 12.94
N PHE A 214 -7.63 18.31 11.69
CA PHE A 214 -7.05 19.04 10.57
C PHE A 214 -8.08 19.99 9.97
N ASP A 215 -7.60 20.99 9.25
CA ASP A 215 -8.48 21.91 8.55
C ASP A 215 -9.14 21.26 7.31
N ASP A 216 -10.10 21.97 6.73
CA ASP A 216 -10.77 21.52 5.53
C ASP A 216 -9.87 21.54 4.29
N GLU A 217 -8.79 22.32 4.28
CA GLU A 217 -7.84 22.33 3.17
C GLU A 217 -7.06 21.01 3.11
N PHE A 218 -6.57 20.54 4.25
CA PHE A 218 -5.99 19.21 4.42
C PHE A 218 -6.98 18.16 3.95
N THR A 219 -8.21 18.19 4.46
CA THR A 219 -9.20 17.16 4.13
C THR A 219 -9.56 17.16 2.64
N LYS A 220 -9.76 18.33 2.03
CA LYS A 220 -9.99 18.48 0.58
C LYS A 220 -8.82 17.96 -0.24
N TYR A 221 -7.60 18.21 0.21
CA TYR A 221 -6.42 17.74 -0.51
C TYR A 221 -6.41 16.20 -0.61
N PHE A 222 -6.68 15.47 0.45
CA PHE A 222 -6.65 14.01 0.39
C PHE A 222 -7.94 13.37 -0.13
N TYR A 223 -9.11 13.86 0.30
CA TYR A 223 -10.40 13.23 0.04
C TYR A 223 -11.25 13.93 -1.03
N ALA A 224 -10.77 15.03 -1.62
CA ALA A 224 -11.51 15.89 -2.55
C ALA A 224 -12.83 16.48 -2.00
N ARG A 225 -13.01 16.44 -0.68
CA ARG A 225 -14.24 16.83 0.03
C ARG A 225 -13.92 17.49 1.36
N GLU A 226 -14.83 18.30 1.88
CA GLU A 226 -14.77 18.86 3.25
C GLU A 226 -15.02 17.76 4.28
N PHE A 227 -14.45 17.90 5.48
CA PHE A 227 -14.59 16.88 6.53
C PHE A 227 -16.05 16.56 6.84
N ALA A 228 -16.89 17.59 6.96
CA ALA A 228 -18.31 17.45 7.25
C ALA A 228 -19.09 16.67 6.17
N SER A 229 -18.59 16.65 4.93
CA SER A 229 -19.21 16.00 3.76
C SER A 229 -18.72 14.56 3.51
N LEU A 230 -17.77 14.08 4.30
CA LEU A 230 -17.30 12.69 4.21
C LEU A 230 -18.33 11.70 4.77
N PRO A 231 -18.35 10.43 4.34
CA PRO A 231 -19.12 9.38 5.00
C PRO A 231 -18.79 9.27 6.49
N LYS A 232 -19.77 8.89 7.31
CA LYS A 232 -19.61 8.83 8.78
C LYS A 232 -18.51 7.86 9.21
N GLU A 233 -18.32 6.78 8.46
CA GLU A 233 -17.25 5.82 8.65
C GLU A 233 -15.87 6.49 8.58
N ILE A 234 -15.65 7.35 7.57
CA ILE A 234 -14.40 8.09 7.40
C ILE A 234 -14.28 9.16 8.49
N GLN A 235 -15.34 9.93 8.76
CA GLN A 235 -15.33 10.96 9.81
C GLN A 235 -14.93 10.39 11.18
N ASN A 236 -15.40 9.18 11.51
CA ASN A 236 -15.26 8.60 12.84
C ASN A 236 -14.03 7.73 13.02
N LYS A 237 -13.45 7.18 11.94
CA LYS A 237 -12.40 6.16 12.02
C LYS A 237 -11.05 6.61 11.45
N THR A 238 -11.01 7.73 10.72
CA THR A 238 -9.77 8.15 10.07
C THR A 238 -8.82 8.82 11.05
N GLN A 239 -7.59 8.33 11.05
CA GLN A 239 -6.45 8.99 11.64
C GLN A 239 -5.35 9.20 10.60
N VAL A 240 -4.55 10.23 10.84
CA VAL A 240 -3.39 10.60 10.03
C VAL A 240 -2.18 10.50 10.94
N TYR A 241 -1.21 9.66 10.56
CA TYR A 241 0.07 9.62 11.23
C TYR A 241 0.98 10.72 10.65
N LEU A 242 1.53 11.59 11.50
CA LEU A 242 2.51 12.58 11.05
C LEU A 242 3.92 12.03 11.24
N PRO A 243 4.79 12.01 10.20
CA PRO A 243 6.14 11.48 10.33
C PRO A 243 7.01 12.39 11.21
N ALA A 244 8.14 11.85 11.65
CA ALA A 244 9.21 12.64 12.26
C ALA A 244 9.66 13.79 11.34
N ASP A 245 10.08 14.89 11.95
CA ASP A 245 10.54 16.07 11.22
C ASP A 245 11.64 15.74 10.22
N ARG A 246 11.54 16.36 9.03
CA ARG A 246 12.46 16.21 7.88
C ARG A 246 12.58 14.79 7.33
N THR A 247 11.61 13.92 7.65
CA THR A 247 11.55 12.58 7.09
C THR A 247 10.47 12.50 6.02
N VAL A 248 10.83 11.98 4.85
CA VAL A 248 9.94 11.88 3.68
C VAL A 248 9.41 10.46 3.53
N TRP A 249 8.10 10.27 3.63
CA TRP A 249 7.49 8.95 3.57
C TRP A 249 6.52 8.83 2.41
N PRO A 250 6.58 7.74 1.62
CA PRO A 250 5.49 7.38 0.75
C PRO A 250 4.26 7.08 1.59
N VAL A 251 3.11 7.40 1.04
CA VAL A 251 1.83 7.26 1.71
C VAL A 251 1.14 6.00 1.22
N GLY A 252 0.79 5.12 2.15
CA GLY A 252 -0.11 4.00 1.92
C GLY A 252 -1.46 4.25 2.60
N CYS A 253 -2.53 3.65 2.07
CA CYS A 253 -3.83 3.64 2.71
C CYS A 253 -4.15 2.25 3.30
N ASP A 254 -4.53 2.22 4.57
CA ASP A 254 -5.16 1.07 5.22
C ASP A 254 -6.56 1.48 5.65
N LYS A 255 -7.60 0.85 5.11
CA LYS A 255 -9.02 1.21 5.31
C LYS A 255 -9.31 2.69 4.99
N PHE A 256 -9.19 3.54 6.01
CA PHE A 256 -9.46 4.97 5.95
C PHE A 256 -8.23 5.82 6.31
N TYR A 257 -7.17 5.20 6.81
CA TYR A 257 -5.95 5.87 7.25
C TYR A 257 -5.13 6.35 6.06
N ILE A 258 -4.57 7.56 6.15
CA ILE A 258 -3.76 8.17 5.08
C ILE A 258 -2.28 7.80 5.19
N VAL A 259 -1.79 7.26 6.32
CA VAL A 259 -0.35 7.08 6.50
C VAL A 259 -0.06 5.83 7.29
N ASP A 260 0.46 4.79 6.64
CA ASP A 260 0.98 3.60 7.32
C ASP A 260 2.51 3.65 7.43
N TYR A 261 3.05 3.40 8.63
CA TYR A 261 4.49 3.25 8.91
C TYR A 261 4.91 1.87 8.43
N VAL A 262 5.05 1.67 7.13
CA VAL A 262 5.53 0.40 6.60
C VAL A 262 6.58 0.60 5.53
N SER A 263 7.62 -0.23 5.60
CA SER A 263 8.64 -0.30 4.57
C SER A 263 8.06 -0.77 3.24
N ASN A 264 6.99 -1.58 3.29
CA ASN A 264 6.36 -2.23 2.16
C ASN A 264 4.85 -2.08 2.22
N GLY A 265 4.22 -1.90 1.06
CA GLY A 265 2.77 -1.76 0.91
C GLY A 265 2.26 -2.55 -0.29
N ALA A 266 0.94 -2.71 -0.35
CA ALA A 266 0.28 -3.38 -1.43
C ALA A 266 0.42 -2.60 -2.75
N SER A 267 0.55 -3.33 -3.85
CA SER A 267 0.71 -2.78 -5.20
C SER A 267 -0.59 -2.86 -5.97
N ARG A 268 -1.22 -1.70 -6.21
CA ARG A 268 -2.33 -1.53 -7.15
C ARG A 268 -2.04 -0.35 -8.07
N GLY A 269 -2.22 -0.57 -9.37
CA GLY A 269 -2.03 0.46 -10.38
C GLY A 269 -3.30 1.18 -10.79
N VAL A 270 -3.11 2.36 -11.36
CA VAL A 270 -4.10 3.04 -12.19
C VAL A 270 -3.49 3.39 -13.54
N ARG A 271 -4.32 3.50 -14.56
CA ARG A 271 -3.97 4.06 -15.87
C ARG A 271 -5.07 4.98 -16.36
N ARG A 272 -4.76 5.96 -17.20
CA ARG A 272 -5.80 6.83 -17.75
C ARG A 272 -6.71 6.04 -18.69
N ALA A 273 -8.01 6.27 -18.59
CA ALA A 273 -8.94 5.78 -19.59
C ALA A 273 -8.62 6.48 -20.92
N LYS A 274 -8.51 5.71 -22.00
CA LYS A 274 -8.37 6.32 -23.33
C LYS A 274 -9.63 7.14 -23.58
N LYS A 275 -9.46 8.43 -23.94
CA LYS A 275 -10.58 9.20 -24.48
C LYS A 275 -11.08 8.42 -25.70
N SER A 276 -12.35 8.03 -25.68
CA SER A 276 -13.01 7.58 -26.90
C SER A 276 -12.89 8.73 -27.91
N PRO A 277 -12.40 8.48 -29.13
CA PRO A 277 -12.26 9.51 -30.16
C PRO A 277 -13.60 10.17 -30.49
#